data_AF-A0A2K2CK96-F1
#
_entry.id   AF-A0A2K2CK96-F1
#
_cell.length_a   1.000
_cell.length_b   1.000
_cell.length_c   1.000
_cell.angle_alpha   90.00
_cell.angle_beta   90.00
_cell.angle_gamma   90.00
#
_symmetry.space_group_name_H-M   'P 1'
#
loop_
_entity.id
_entity.type
_entity.pdbx_description
1 polymer ?
#
loop_
_entity_poly.entity_id
_entity_poly.type
_entity_poly.pdbx_seq_one_letter_code
_entity_poly.pdbx_strand_id
1 'polypeptide(L)'
;MFTGRRPTDSFINGATSLVDYVKVAYPDKLLEILDATATYSGNTQHIMDIFLHPIFKLGLACCEDSPRHRMKMNVVVKELNSIRKACAAHLPVHEFRGSA
;
A
#
# COMPACT_ATOMS: atom_id res chain seq x y z
N MET A 1 1.56 9.30 -0.69
CA MET A 1 0.52 8.42 -0.10
C MET A 1 1.11 7.01 0.01
N PHE A 2 0.79 6.31 1.10
CA PHE A 2 1.53 5.20 1.73
C PHE A 2 2.98 5.49 2.09
N THR A 3 3.86 5.88 1.16
CA THR A 3 5.30 6.03 1.45
C THR A 3 5.77 7.46 1.73
N GLY A 4 4.87 8.44 1.56
CA GLY A 4 5.20 9.87 1.62
C GLY A 4 6.10 10.38 0.50
N ARG A 5 6.63 9.50 -0.37
CA ARG A 5 7.52 9.87 -1.47
C ARG A 5 6.76 10.19 -2.76
N ARG A 6 7.36 11.04 -3.59
CA ARG A 6 6.91 11.33 -4.95
C ARG A 6 7.55 10.33 -5.93
N PRO A 7 6.88 10.03 -7.06
CA PRO A 7 7.46 9.18 -8.10
C PRO A 7 8.80 9.69 -8.66
N THR A 8 9.02 11.00 -8.61
CA THR A 8 10.20 11.70 -9.13
C THR A 8 11.25 12.02 -8.07
N ASP A 9 11.06 11.59 -6.82
CA ASP A 9 12.08 11.77 -5.79
C ASP A 9 13.32 10.95 -6.11
N SER A 10 14.47 11.33 -5.55
CA SER A 10 15.64 10.47 -5.59
C SER A 10 15.50 9.31 -4.61
N PHE A 11 15.95 8.13 -5.04
CA PHE A 11 15.92 6.91 -4.23
C PHE A 11 17.33 6.48 -3.85
N ILE A 12 17.45 5.83 -2.70
CA ILE A 12 18.72 5.32 -2.16
C ILE A 12 18.84 3.82 -2.44
N ASN A 13 20.04 3.26 -2.28
CA ASN A 13 20.32 1.82 -2.35
C ASN A 13 19.99 1.15 -3.71
N GLY A 14 20.19 1.87 -4.81
CA GLY A 14 20.08 1.30 -6.16
C GLY A 14 18.66 1.21 -6.73
N ALA A 15 17.64 1.60 -5.97
CA ALA A 15 16.32 1.83 -6.56
C ALA A 15 16.38 3.05 -7.50
N THR A 16 15.81 2.92 -8.69
CA THR A 16 15.78 3.99 -9.71
C THR A 16 14.39 4.61 -9.85
N SER A 17 13.38 4.00 -9.22
CA SER A 17 11.99 4.44 -9.26
C SER A 17 11.29 4.16 -7.93
N LEU A 18 10.12 4.80 -7.73
CA LEU A 18 9.26 4.51 -6.57
C LEU A 18 8.80 3.06 -6.56
N VAL A 19 8.60 2.46 -7.73
CA VAL A 19 8.19 1.07 -7.87
C VAL A 19 9.30 0.14 -7.39
N ASP A 20 10.55 0.37 -7.78
CA ASP A 20 11.69 -0.44 -7.34
C ASP A 20 11.94 -0.29 -5.83
N TYR A 21 11.80 0.93 -5.32
CA TYR A 21 11.86 1.19 -3.89
C TYR A 21 10.82 0.37 -3.10
N VAL A 22 9.58 0.29 -3.60
CA VAL A 22 8.55 -0.56 -3.00
C VAL A 22 8.86 -2.06 -3.19
N LYS A 23 9.33 -2.50 -4.37
CA LYS A 23 9.67 -3.91 -4.64
C LYS A 23 10.74 -4.44 -3.70
N VAL A 24 11.74 -3.64 -3.36
CA VAL A 24 12.82 -4.01 -2.42
C VAL A 24 12.29 -4.19 -0.99
N ALA A 25 11.26 -3.43 -0.61
CA ALA A 25 10.66 -3.52 0.72
C ALA A 25 9.57 -4.60 0.83
N TYR A 26 8.91 -4.94 -0.28
CA TYR A 26 7.81 -5.89 -0.29
C TYR A 26 8.30 -7.35 -0.16
N PRO A 27 7.64 -8.20 0.65
CA PRO A 27 6.54 -7.88 1.58
C PRO A 27 7.02 -7.48 2.99
N ASP A 28 8.22 -7.88 3.39
CA ASP A 28 8.59 -7.96 4.82
C ASP A 28 8.94 -6.62 5.47
N LYS A 29 9.31 -5.60 4.67
CA LYS A 29 9.82 -4.30 5.16
C LYS A 29 8.88 -3.15 4.84
N LEU A 30 7.60 -3.42 4.58
CA LEU A 30 6.64 -2.38 4.20
C LEU A 30 6.47 -1.29 5.26
N LEU A 31 6.60 -1.61 6.54
CA LEU A 31 6.52 -0.63 7.63
C LEU A 31 7.67 0.40 7.58
N GLU A 32 8.84 0.00 7.11
CA GLU A 32 10.03 0.87 7.02
C GLU A 32 9.88 1.95 5.93
N ILE A 33 9.00 1.70 4.96
CA ILE A 33 8.78 2.61 3.83
C ILE A 33 7.48 3.39 3.94
N LEU A 34 6.70 3.21 5.02
CA LEU A 34 5.49 3.99 5.25
C LEU A 34 5.82 5.44 5.59
N ASP A 35 4.95 6.34 5.16
CA ASP A 35 4.94 7.74 5.54
C ASP A 35 4.87 7.83 7.08
N ALA A 36 5.73 8.65 7.69
CA ALA A 36 5.73 8.84 9.14
C ALA A 36 4.39 9.40 9.66
N THR A 37 3.60 10.03 8.79
CA THR A 37 2.24 10.51 9.11
C THR A 37 1.17 9.43 8.96
N ALA A 38 1.51 8.24 8.43
CA ALA A 38 0.59 7.12 8.36
C ALA A 38 0.33 6.58 9.77
N THR A 39 -0.83 6.95 10.32
CA THR A 39 -1.28 6.42 11.60
C THR A 39 -1.94 5.07 11.38
N TYR A 40 -1.47 4.07 12.12
CA TYR A 40 -2.12 2.77 12.20
C TYR A 40 -2.23 2.39 13.68
N SER A 41 -3.40 1.93 14.09
CA SER A 41 -3.66 1.49 15.46
C SER A 41 -4.10 0.04 15.45
N GLY A 42 -3.55 -0.76 16.37
CA GLY A 42 -3.88 -2.18 16.50
C GLY A 42 -2.67 -3.10 16.31
N ASN A 43 -2.94 -4.39 16.12
CA ASN A 43 -1.92 -5.41 15.94
C ASN A 43 -1.22 -5.24 14.58
N THR A 44 0.08 -4.95 14.61
CA THR A 44 0.90 -4.72 13.42
C THR A 44 0.81 -5.86 12.41
N GLN A 45 0.90 -7.11 12.84
CA GLN A 45 0.82 -8.27 11.94
C GLN A 45 -0.55 -8.35 11.27
N HIS A 46 -1.61 -8.09 12.02
CA HIS A 46 -2.97 -8.10 11.49
C HIS A 46 -3.18 -7.01 10.43
N ILE A 47 -2.63 -5.81 10.66
CA ILE A 47 -2.66 -4.70 9.70
C ILE A 47 -1.80 -5.03 8.46
N MET A 48 -0.65 -5.67 8.67
CA MET A 48 0.18 -6.15 7.57
C MET A 48 -0.61 -7.07 6.65
N ASP A 49 -1.28 -8.07 7.19
CA ASP A 49 -1.93 -9.12 6.40
C ASP A 49 -3.24 -8.65 5.74
N ILE A 50 -4.02 -7.82 6.42
CA ILE A 50 -5.33 -7.38 5.92
C ILE A 50 -5.22 -6.18 4.98
N PHE A 51 -4.25 -5.30 5.21
CA PHE A 51 -4.19 -4.02 4.52
C PHE A 51 -2.90 -3.80 3.75
N LEU A 52 -1.75 -3.83 4.41
CA LEU A 52 -0.49 -3.40 3.79
C LEU A 52 0.00 -4.39 2.72
N HIS A 53 0.06 -5.69 3.00
CA HIS A 53 0.44 -6.69 1.99
C HIS A 53 -0.51 -6.64 0.78
N PRO A 54 -1.85 -6.66 0.93
CA PRO A 54 -2.74 -6.60 -0.22
C PRO A 54 -2.68 -5.28 -1.01
N ILE A 55 -2.62 -4.13 -0.34
CA ILE A 55 -2.65 -2.83 -1.03
C ILE A 55 -1.37 -2.58 -1.82
N PHE A 56 -0.20 -2.93 -1.26
CA PHE A 56 1.08 -2.81 -1.96
C PHE A 56 1.20 -3.83 -3.09
N LYS A 57 0.75 -5.08 -2.89
CA LYS A 57 0.66 -6.08 -3.97
C LYS A 57 -0.18 -5.59 -5.14
N LEU A 58 -1.33 -4.98 -4.84
CA LEU A 58 -2.22 -4.42 -5.85
C LEU A 58 -1.56 -3.25 -6.60
N GLY A 59 -0.89 -2.34 -5.87
CA GLY A 59 -0.12 -1.25 -6.47
C GLY A 59 0.98 -1.75 -7.41
N LEU A 60 1.75 -2.76 -7.00
CA LEU A 60 2.78 -3.39 -7.83
C LEU A 60 2.19 -4.02 -9.10
N ALA A 61 1.07 -4.74 -9.00
CA ALA A 61 0.40 -5.34 -10.15
C ALA A 61 -0.16 -4.30 -11.15
N CYS A 62 -0.49 -3.09 -10.67
CA CYS A 62 -0.87 -1.97 -11.53
C CYS A 62 0.35 -1.32 -12.22
N CYS A 63 1.53 -1.45 -11.63
CA CYS A 63 2.78 -0.86 -12.07
C CYS A 63 3.69 -1.83 -12.85
N GLU A 64 3.17 -2.98 -13.30
CA GLU A 64 3.91 -3.89 -14.18
C GLU A 64 4.39 -3.16 -15.45
N ASP A 65 5.65 -3.35 -15.83
CA ASP A 65 6.25 -2.59 -16.94
C ASP A 65 5.49 -2.83 -18.24
N SER A 66 5.15 -4.10 -18.48
CA SER A 66 4.39 -4.53 -19.64
C SER A 66 2.90 -4.21 -19.49
N PRO A 67 2.32 -3.36 -20.37
CA PRO A 67 0.90 -3.01 -20.29
C PRO A 67 -0.05 -4.21 -20.37
N ARG A 68 0.38 -5.31 -21.03
CA ARG A 68 -0.41 -6.54 -21.17
C ARG A 68 -0.48 -7.36 -19.87
N HIS A 69 0.48 -7.17 -18.98
CA HIS A 69 0.55 -7.88 -17.70
C HIS A 69 -0.04 -7.06 -16.55
N ARG A 70 -0.30 -5.76 -16.75
CA ARG A 70 -0.99 -4.91 -15.76
C ARG A 70 -2.40 -5.44 -15.50
N MET A 71 -2.76 -5.46 -14.24
CA MET A 71 -4.11 -5.84 -13.82
C MET A 71 -5.16 -4.91 -14.45
N LYS A 72 -6.27 -5.48 -14.94
CA LYS A 72 -7.38 -4.69 -15.50
C LYS A 72 -8.05 -3.86 -14.39
N MET A 73 -8.42 -2.62 -14.69
CA MET A 73 -8.98 -1.69 -13.69
C MET A 73 -10.26 -2.20 -13.01
N ASN A 74 -11.10 -2.95 -13.74
CA ASN A 74 -12.29 -3.56 -13.16
C ASN A 74 -11.96 -4.64 -12.11
N VAL A 75 -10.81 -5.31 -12.24
CA VAL A 75 -10.29 -6.25 -11.23
C VAL A 75 -9.70 -5.45 -10.07
N VAL A 76 -8.93 -4.38 -10.34
CA VAL A 76 -8.37 -3.50 -9.29
C VAL A 76 -9.46 -2.96 -8.37
N VAL A 77 -10.58 -2.48 -8.91
CA VAL A 77 -11.72 -2.00 -8.12
C VAL A 77 -12.36 -3.10 -7.27
N LYS A 78 -12.40 -4.36 -7.76
CA LYS A 78 -12.90 -5.50 -6.99
C LYS A 78 -11.97 -5.85 -5.83
N GLU A 79 -10.66 -5.87 -6.07
CA GLU A 79 -9.64 -6.12 -5.04
C GLU A 79 -9.65 -5.01 -3.99
N LEU A 80 -9.68 -3.73 -4.39
CA LEU A 80 -9.81 -2.59 -3.46
C LEU A 80 -11.05 -2.70 -2.58
N ASN A 81 -12.19 -3.08 -3.16
CA ASN A 81 -13.42 -3.28 -2.38
C ASN A 81 -13.32 -4.45 -1.40
N SER A 82 -12.57 -5.50 -1.74
CA SER A 82 -12.34 -6.65 -0.88
C SER A 82 -11.44 -6.28 0.30
N ILE A 83 -10.35 -5.56 0.04
CA ILE A 83 -9.46 -4.99 1.07
C ILE A 83 -10.25 -4.07 2.00
N ARG A 84 -11.05 -3.15 1.45
CA ARG A 84 -11.90 -2.23 2.23
C ARG A 84 -12.85 -2.98 3.17
N LYS A 85 -13.50 -4.04 2.68
CA LYS A 85 -14.42 -4.87 3.49
C LYS A 85 -13.68 -5.58 4.61
N ALA A 86 -12.50 -6.14 4.33
CA ALA A 86 -11.67 -6.79 5.34
C ALA A 86 -11.22 -5.80 6.42
N CYS A 87 -10.76 -4.60 6.03
CA CYS A 87 -10.43 -3.55 6.99
C CYS A 87 -11.64 -3.16 7.86
N ALA A 88 -12.82 -2.98 7.27
CA ALA A 88 -14.03 -2.61 8.03
C ALA A 88 -14.48 -3.72 9.01
N ALA A 89 -14.20 -4.99 8.70
CA ALA A 89 -14.55 -6.11 9.56
C ALA A 89 -13.54 -6.35 10.69
N HIS A 90 -12.28 -5.94 10.52
CA HIS A 90 -11.17 -6.40 11.36
C HIS A 90 -10.29 -5.30 11.95
N LEU A 91 -10.38 -4.06 11.48
CA LEU A 91 -9.66 -2.91 12.04
C LEU A 91 -10.63 -2.00 12.78
N PRO A 92 -10.35 -1.62 14.04
CA PRO A 92 -11.17 -0.66 14.76
C PRO A 92 -11.09 0.68 14.03
N VAL A 93 -12.18 1.08 13.40
CA VAL A 93 -12.32 2.43 12.84
C VAL A 93 -12.39 3.38 14.03
N HIS A 94 -11.27 3.95 14.45
CA HIS A 94 -11.34 5.20 15.18
C HIS A 94 -11.96 6.20 14.22
N GLU A 95 -13.16 6.67 14.56
CA GLU A 95 -13.87 7.69 13.80
C GLU A 95 -12.89 8.78 13.37
N PHE A 96 -12.75 8.97 12.05
CA PHE A 96 -12.18 10.20 11.51
C PHE A 96 -13.07 11.34 12.00
N ARG A 97 -12.75 11.89 13.17
CA ARG A 97 -13.38 13.09 13.69
C ARG A 97 -12.83 14.22 12.84
N GLY A 98 -13.48 14.46 11.70
CA GLY A 98 -13.29 15.67 10.92
C GLY A 98 -13.56 16.85 11.85
N SER A 99 -12.52 17.59 12.19
CA SER A 99 -12.69 18.94 12.70
C SER A 99 -13.08 19.80 11.51
N ALA A 100 -14.26 20.41 11.64
CA ALA A 100 -14.75 21.49 10.78
C ALA A 100 -13.78 22.69 10.76
#